data_AF-A0AA38SLV6-F1
#
_entry.id   AF-A0AA38SLV6-F1
#
_cell.length_a   1.000
_cell.length_b   1.000
_cell.length_c   1.000
_cell.angle_alpha   90.00
_cell.angle_beta   90.00
_cell.angle_gamma   90.00
#
_symmetry.space_group_name_H-M   'P 1'
#
loop_
_entity.id
_entity.type
_entity.pdbx_description
1 polymer ?
#
loop_
_entity_poly.entity_id
_entity_poly.type
_entity_poly.pdbx_seq_one_letter_code
_entity_poly.pdbx_strand_id
1 'polypeptide(L)'
;MEILNQHIVPYASSSNQPESDYEDSLFPGYKFLPSDSELIVHYLKPKIATGTHPPCRLHEVYLYDHHPQQLSETYRAASENKWYFLTPRVRIYPKGSRPKRSTKEFGRWKQTQKCTPVYDDVNTQMVVGKRASLAFHDDKDHKTEWLMYEYTTDDPELPFGSGQNGNEVYIYMP
;
A
#
# COMPACT_ATOMS: atom_id res chain seq x y z
N MET A 1 36.75 19.07 33.43
CA MET A 1 35.91 19.52 34.57
C MET A 1 35.46 20.93 34.17
N GLU A 2 34.20 21.29 33.94
CA GLU A 2 32.90 20.78 34.37
C GLU A 2 31.83 21.07 33.30
N ILE A 3 31.02 20.04 33.03
CA ILE A 3 29.55 20.02 32.91
C ILE A 3 28.87 20.98 31.90
N LEU A 4 28.59 20.43 30.71
CA LEU A 4 27.47 20.80 29.85
C LEU A 4 26.14 20.49 30.56
N ASN A 5 25.47 21.52 31.07
CA ASN A 5 24.09 21.42 31.48
C ASN A 5 23.20 21.32 30.25
N GLN A 6 22.60 20.13 30.14
CA GLN A 6 21.48 19.79 29.30
C GLN A 6 20.29 20.71 29.63
N HIS A 7 19.67 21.30 28.61
CA HIS A 7 18.25 21.59 28.68
C HIS A 7 17.55 21.17 27.39
N ILE A 8 16.42 20.50 27.64
CA ILE A 8 15.58 19.69 26.78
C ILE A 8 14.82 20.53 25.74
N VAL A 9 14.56 19.88 24.59
CA VAL A 9 13.72 20.25 23.44
C VAL A 9 12.33 20.82 23.82
N PRO A 10 11.70 21.62 22.93
CA PRO A 10 10.72 21.00 22.03
C PRO A 10 10.68 21.68 20.65
N TYR A 11 11.11 21.00 19.59
CA TYR A 11 10.66 21.36 18.24
C TYR A 11 9.37 20.61 17.94
N ALA A 12 8.27 21.14 18.44
CA ALA A 12 6.95 20.92 17.86
C ALA A 12 6.83 21.88 16.66
N SER A 13 7.28 21.44 15.49
CA SER A 13 6.86 22.06 14.23
C SER A 13 5.59 21.37 13.77
N SER A 14 4.47 21.78 14.36
CA SER A 14 3.16 21.64 13.73
C SER A 14 3.11 22.61 12.55
N SER A 15 3.60 22.19 11.40
CA SER A 15 3.23 22.79 10.12
C SER A 15 2.08 21.99 9.55
N ASN A 16 0.85 22.40 9.87
CA ASN A 16 -0.33 22.07 9.08
C ASN A 16 -0.25 22.83 7.74
N GLN A 17 0.71 22.46 6.90
CA GLN A 17 0.66 22.74 5.47
C GLN A 17 0.31 21.41 4.81
N PRO A 18 -0.75 21.32 3.99
CA PRO A 18 -0.93 20.15 3.16
C PRO A 18 0.34 20.03 2.31
N GLU A 19 1.09 18.94 2.46
CA GLU A 19 2.16 18.60 1.52
C GLU A 19 1.56 18.71 0.12
N SER A 20 2.09 19.62 -0.70
CA SER A 20 1.68 19.74 -2.09
C SER A 20 1.94 18.40 -2.75
N ASP A 21 0.89 17.70 -3.17
CA ASP A 21 1.10 16.43 -3.83
C ASP A 21 1.59 16.68 -5.27
N TYR A 22 2.40 15.76 -5.81
CA TYR A 22 2.91 15.86 -7.18
C TYR A 22 1.79 16.12 -8.19
N GLU A 23 0.60 15.57 -7.95
CA GLU A 23 -0.55 15.74 -8.82
C GLU A 23 -1.12 17.17 -8.83
N ASP A 24 -0.97 17.95 -7.75
CA ASP A 24 -1.35 19.36 -7.72
C ASP A 24 -0.46 20.22 -8.64
N SER A 25 0.70 19.72 -9.04
CA SER A 25 1.59 20.36 -10.02
C SER A 25 1.25 20.01 -11.48
N LEU A 26 0.34 19.05 -11.71
CA LEU A 26 -0.05 18.61 -13.05
C LEU A 26 -1.15 19.49 -13.64
N PHE A 27 -1.25 19.49 -14.97
CA PHE A 27 -2.34 20.18 -15.65
C PHE A 27 -3.70 19.58 -15.28
N PRO A 28 -4.78 20.39 -15.24
CA PRO A 28 -6.13 19.89 -15.02
C PRO A 28 -6.48 18.74 -15.98
N GLY A 29 -7.03 17.66 -15.43
CA GLY A 29 -7.43 16.46 -16.18
C GLY A 29 -6.44 15.30 -16.09
N TYR A 30 -5.18 15.54 -15.68
CA TYR A 30 -4.25 14.47 -15.36
C TYR A 30 -4.64 13.83 -14.03
N LYS A 31 -4.73 12.49 -14.03
CA LYS A 31 -5.07 11.69 -12.85
C LYS A 31 -4.20 10.45 -12.82
N PHE A 32 -3.86 9.99 -11.63
CA PHE A 32 -3.20 8.71 -11.47
C PHE A 32 -4.18 7.55 -11.70
N LEU A 33 -4.09 6.94 -12.88
CA LEU A 33 -4.95 5.85 -13.33
C LEU A 33 -4.11 4.71 -13.93
N PRO A 34 -3.23 4.07 -13.14
CA PRO A 34 -2.35 3.02 -13.65
C PRO A 34 -3.13 1.74 -13.99
N SER A 35 -2.61 0.98 -14.96
CA SER A 35 -2.99 -0.41 -15.24
C SER A 35 -2.54 -1.34 -14.12
N ASP A 36 -3.12 -2.55 -14.06
CA ASP A 36 -2.68 -3.61 -13.14
C ASP A 36 -1.18 -3.93 -13.31
N SER A 37 -0.69 -3.93 -14.56
CA SER A 37 0.71 -4.16 -14.89
C SER A 37 1.58 -2.98 -14.46
N GLU A 38 1.15 -1.75 -14.76
CA GLU A 38 1.91 -0.54 -14.40
C GLU A 38 2.12 -0.44 -12.89
N LEU A 39 1.09 -0.73 -12.08
CA LEU A 39 1.20 -0.80 -10.62
C LEU A 39 2.34 -1.71 -10.17
N ILE A 40 2.52 -2.86 -10.84
CA ILE A 40 3.56 -3.82 -10.47
C ILE A 40 4.93 -3.42 -11.06
N VAL A 41 4.99 -3.13 -12.35
CA VAL A 41 6.24 -2.96 -13.09
C VAL A 41 6.89 -1.61 -12.81
N HIS A 42 6.12 -0.54 -12.71
CA HIS A 42 6.65 0.82 -12.59
C HIS A 42 6.64 1.37 -11.16
N TYR A 43 5.82 0.80 -10.28
CA TYR A 43 5.73 1.25 -8.90
C TYR A 43 6.27 0.18 -7.94
N LEU A 44 5.74 -1.05 -7.96
CA LEU A 44 6.11 -2.08 -6.98
C LEU A 44 7.54 -2.57 -7.10
N LYS A 45 7.92 -3.05 -8.28
CA LYS A 45 9.25 -3.61 -8.50
C LYS A 45 10.35 -2.56 -8.22
N PRO A 46 10.25 -1.30 -8.71
CA PRO A 46 11.23 -0.27 -8.39
C PRO A 46 11.29 0.04 -6.89
N LYS A 47 10.13 0.18 -6.22
CA LYS A 47 10.11 0.43 -4.77
C LYS A 47 10.82 -0.69 -4.01
N ILE A 48 10.59 -1.96 -4.34
CA ILE A 48 11.29 -3.07 -3.67
C ILE A 48 12.79 -3.06 -4.00
N ALA A 49 13.14 -2.84 -5.27
CA ALA A 49 14.52 -2.96 -5.73
C ALA A 49 15.42 -1.79 -5.28
N THR A 50 14.88 -0.57 -5.22
CA THR A 50 15.66 0.66 -4.99
C THR A 50 15.18 1.49 -3.81
N GLY A 51 14.07 1.12 -3.18
CA GLY A 51 13.43 1.88 -2.09
C GLY A 51 12.59 3.06 -2.55
N THR A 52 12.45 3.28 -3.87
CA THR A 52 11.78 4.46 -4.46
C THR A 52 10.90 4.08 -5.66
N HIS A 53 9.82 4.83 -5.88
CA HIS A 53 9.00 4.76 -7.09
C HIS A 53 8.86 6.15 -7.73
N PRO A 54 8.41 6.25 -9.01
CA PRO A 54 8.11 7.53 -9.64
C PRO A 54 7.08 8.34 -8.84
N PRO A 55 7.13 9.68 -8.83
CA PRO A 55 6.19 10.50 -8.08
C PRO A 55 4.74 10.28 -8.57
N CYS A 56 3.83 10.02 -7.63
CA CYS A 56 2.39 9.78 -7.87
C CYS A 56 1.59 9.94 -6.56
N ARG A 57 0.24 9.99 -6.61
CA ARG A 57 -0.60 9.98 -5.39
C ARG A 57 -0.77 8.57 -4.85
N LEU A 58 0.34 8.04 -4.34
CA LEU A 58 0.42 6.80 -3.60
C LEU A 58 0.94 7.08 -2.19
N HIS A 59 0.38 6.38 -1.20
CA HIS A 59 0.71 6.59 0.21
C HIS A 59 1.36 5.34 0.83
N GLU A 60 2.48 5.50 1.52
CA GLU A 60 3.11 4.42 2.28
C GLU A 60 2.50 4.30 3.68
N VAL A 61 1.77 3.21 3.95
CA VAL A 61 0.97 3.03 5.17
C VAL A 61 0.99 1.57 5.62
N TYR A 62 1.02 1.33 6.93
CA TYR A 62 0.72 0.00 7.50
C TYR A 62 -0.78 -0.28 7.40
N LEU A 63 -1.27 -0.61 6.21
CA LEU A 63 -2.70 -0.60 5.90
C LEU A 63 -3.53 -1.49 6.84
N TYR A 64 -3.02 -2.68 7.17
CA TYR A 64 -3.71 -3.62 8.05
C TYR A 64 -3.73 -3.18 9.53
N ASP A 65 -3.22 -2.01 9.87
CA ASP A 65 -3.37 -1.44 11.21
C ASP A 65 -4.59 -0.52 11.32
N HIS A 66 -5.28 -0.23 10.22
CA HIS A 66 -6.34 0.78 10.14
C HIS A 66 -7.65 0.22 9.58
N HIS A 67 -8.77 0.81 10.00
CA HIS A 67 -10.06 0.61 9.34
C HIS A 67 -10.09 1.33 7.97
N PRO A 68 -10.69 0.77 6.91
CA PRO A 68 -10.72 1.39 5.58
C PRO A 68 -11.32 2.81 5.57
N GLN A 69 -12.37 3.05 6.37
CA GLN A 69 -12.95 4.40 6.49
C GLN A 69 -11.93 5.41 7.03
N GLN A 70 -11.16 5.05 8.05
CA GLN A 70 -10.10 5.92 8.59
C GLN A 70 -9.07 6.27 7.53
N LEU A 71 -8.67 5.29 6.71
CA LEU A 71 -7.74 5.51 5.60
C LEU A 71 -8.33 6.48 4.56
N SER A 72 -9.61 6.33 4.22
CA SER A 72 -10.28 7.21 3.25
C SER A 72 -10.42 8.66 3.73
N GLU A 73 -10.60 8.85 5.04
CA GLU A 73 -10.71 10.18 5.67
C GLU A 73 -9.34 10.84 5.86
N THR A 74 -8.29 10.03 6.05
CA THR A 74 -6.93 10.52 6.33
C THR A 74 -6.17 10.87 5.05
N TYR A 75 -6.32 10.06 4.00
CA TYR A 75 -5.51 10.16 2.79
C TYR A 75 -6.32 10.69 1.62
N ARG A 76 -5.73 11.59 0.84
CA ARG A 76 -6.36 12.12 -0.38
C ARG A 76 -6.45 11.03 -1.45
N ALA A 77 -7.62 10.95 -2.08
CA ALA A 77 -7.88 10.01 -3.16
C ALA A 77 -7.12 10.39 -4.45
N ALA A 78 -6.59 9.39 -5.17
CA ALA A 78 -5.97 9.52 -6.49
C ALA A 78 -6.98 9.82 -7.59
N SER A 79 -8.18 9.25 -7.46
CA SER A 79 -9.32 9.57 -8.32
C SER A 79 -10.62 9.37 -7.54
N GLU A 80 -11.76 9.52 -8.21
CA GLU A 80 -13.08 9.34 -7.60
C GLU A 80 -13.19 7.97 -6.91
N ASN A 81 -13.28 8.00 -5.58
CA ASN A 81 -13.35 6.82 -4.71
C ASN A 81 -12.24 5.81 -4.99
N LYS A 82 -10.98 6.26 -5.19
CA LYS A 82 -9.85 5.33 -5.34
C LYS A 82 -8.64 5.84 -4.58
N TRP A 83 -8.08 4.95 -3.76
CA TRP A 83 -6.84 5.18 -3.03
C TRP A 83 -5.83 4.09 -3.36
N TYR A 84 -4.56 4.49 -3.40
CA TYR A 84 -3.44 3.61 -3.66
C TYR A 84 -2.49 3.66 -2.47
N PHE A 85 -2.25 2.49 -1.88
CA PHE A 85 -1.37 2.34 -0.74
C PHE A 85 -0.25 1.35 -1.03
N LEU A 86 0.94 1.68 -0.54
CA LEU A 86 2.04 0.75 -0.33
C LEU A 86 2.00 0.27 1.12
N THR A 87 1.88 -1.03 1.34
CA THR A 87 2.01 -1.61 2.68
C THR A 87 2.99 -2.79 2.67
N PRO A 88 3.77 -2.99 3.74
CA PRO A 88 4.54 -4.22 3.91
C PRO A 88 3.63 -5.45 4.00
N ARG A 89 4.02 -6.55 3.34
CA ARG A 89 3.35 -7.85 3.48
C ARG A 89 3.84 -8.55 4.74
N VAL A 90 3.00 -8.55 5.77
CA VAL A 90 3.27 -9.33 6.99
C VAL A 90 2.67 -10.72 6.85
N ARG A 91 3.50 -11.76 7.04
CA ARG A 91 3.03 -13.16 7.13
C ARG A 91 2.49 -13.43 8.54
N ILE A 92 1.40 -14.18 8.66
CA ILE A 92 0.86 -14.60 9.97
C ILE A 92 1.87 -15.48 10.70
N TYR A 93 2.61 -16.30 9.95
CA TYR A 93 3.61 -17.22 10.48
C TYR A 93 4.95 -16.99 9.77
N PRO A 94 6.09 -17.02 10.49
CA PRO A 94 7.41 -16.79 9.89
C PRO A 94 7.71 -17.67 8.67
N LYS A 95 7.22 -18.92 8.64
CA LYS A 95 7.38 -19.87 7.53
C LYS A 95 6.11 -20.08 6.69
N GLY A 96 5.03 -19.36 6.98
CA GLY A 96 3.75 -19.52 6.29
C GLY A 96 3.61 -18.61 5.07
N SER A 97 2.86 -19.04 4.06
CA SER A 97 2.55 -18.23 2.88
C SER A 97 1.33 -17.30 3.09
N ARG A 98 0.58 -17.48 4.17
CA ARG A 98 -0.67 -16.76 4.42
C ARG A 98 -0.40 -15.35 4.98
N PRO A 99 -0.84 -14.28 4.30
CA PRO A 99 -0.68 -12.91 4.77
C PRO A 99 -1.62 -12.62 5.95
N LYS A 100 -1.17 -11.75 6.87
CA LYS A 100 -1.97 -11.24 7.98
C LYS A 100 -2.89 -10.15 7.44
N ARG A 101 -4.19 -10.45 7.41
CA ARG A 101 -5.25 -9.60 6.85
C ARG A 101 -6.27 -9.13 7.90
N SER A 102 -5.95 -9.30 9.18
CA SER A 102 -6.77 -8.79 10.29
C SER A 102 -6.35 -7.37 10.61
N THR A 103 -7.31 -6.47 10.74
CA THR A 103 -7.08 -5.10 11.19
C THR A 103 -6.81 -5.07 12.70
N LYS A 104 -6.07 -4.08 13.21
CA LYS A 104 -5.93 -3.85 14.66
C LYS A 104 -7.26 -3.42 15.28
N GLU A 105 -7.99 -2.58 14.56
CA GLU A 105 -9.37 -2.22 14.86
C GLU A 105 -10.32 -3.35 14.40
N PHE A 106 -11.51 -3.45 15.00
CA PHE A 106 -12.42 -4.56 14.75
C PHE A 106 -12.76 -4.73 13.26
N GLY A 107 -12.55 -5.92 12.71
CA GLY A 107 -12.83 -6.27 11.32
C GLY A 107 -11.72 -7.10 10.66
N ARG A 108 -11.93 -7.48 9.39
CA ARG A 108 -10.95 -8.27 8.62
C ARG A 108 -11.18 -8.21 7.12
N TRP A 109 -10.08 -8.27 6.39
CA TRP A 109 -10.10 -8.42 4.94
C TRP A 109 -10.21 -9.90 4.56
N LYS A 110 -11.26 -10.24 3.81
CA LYS A 110 -11.50 -11.59 3.28
C LYS A 110 -11.40 -11.61 1.77
N GLN A 111 -10.76 -12.64 1.24
CA GLN A 111 -10.68 -12.84 -0.20
C GLN A 111 -12.08 -13.17 -0.76
N THR A 112 -12.49 -12.45 -1.80
CA THR A 112 -13.81 -12.61 -2.43
C THR A 112 -13.75 -13.44 -3.71
N GLN A 113 -12.63 -13.39 -4.43
CA GLN A 113 -12.43 -14.07 -5.71
C GLN A 113 -11.09 -14.80 -5.75
N LYS A 114 -10.96 -15.74 -6.68
CA LYS A 114 -9.70 -16.43 -6.95
C LYS A 114 -8.63 -15.41 -7.39
N CYS A 115 -7.41 -15.54 -6.87
CA CYS A 115 -6.30 -14.70 -7.31
C CYS A 115 -6.04 -14.91 -8.80
N THR A 116 -5.85 -13.82 -9.54
CA THR A 116 -5.58 -13.83 -10.98
C THR A 116 -4.12 -13.43 -11.24
N PRO A 117 -3.45 -14.05 -12.23
CA PRO A 117 -2.16 -13.53 -12.70
C PRO A 117 -2.35 -12.14 -13.32
N VAL A 118 -1.34 -11.29 -13.18
CA VAL A 118 -1.22 -10.01 -13.90
C VAL A 118 -0.14 -10.19 -14.95
N TYR A 119 -0.49 -9.89 -16.20
CA TYR A 119 0.40 -10.00 -17.35
C TYR A 119 1.00 -8.63 -17.68
N ASP A 120 2.21 -8.64 -18.23
CA ASP A 120 2.86 -7.42 -18.72
C ASP A 120 2.09 -6.83 -19.91
N ASP A 121 1.98 -5.50 -19.96
CA ASP A 121 1.26 -4.79 -21.02
C ASP A 121 1.99 -4.89 -22.39
N VAL A 122 3.32 -5.05 -22.39
CA VAL A 122 4.14 -5.15 -23.60
C VAL A 122 4.33 -6.61 -24.02
N ASN A 123 4.74 -7.47 -23.08
CA ASN A 123 4.87 -8.90 -23.30
C ASN A 123 3.73 -9.67 -22.60
N THR A 124 2.58 -9.76 -23.27
CA THR A 124 1.35 -10.33 -22.71
C THR A 124 1.43 -11.82 -22.33
N GLN A 125 2.52 -12.52 -22.66
CA GLN A 125 2.79 -13.88 -22.19
C GLN A 125 3.56 -13.92 -20.87
N MET A 126 4.17 -12.81 -20.46
CA MET A 126 4.96 -12.69 -19.24
C MET A 126 4.06 -12.32 -18.06
N VAL A 127 4.06 -13.14 -17.01
CA VAL A 127 3.40 -12.83 -15.75
C VAL A 127 4.31 -11.95 -14.91
N VAL A 128 3.84 -10.77 -14.53
CA VAL A 128 4.60 -9.81 -13.71
C VAL A 128 4.24 -9.89 -12.22
N GLY A 129 3.08 -10.46 -11.91
CA GLY A 129 2.65 -10.74 -10.54
C GLY A 129 1.24 -11.29 -10.45
N LYS A 130 0.57 -11.03 -9.33
CA LYS A 130 -0.79 -11.52 -9.02
C LYS A 130 -1.64 -10.42 -8.41
N ARG A 131 -2.94 -10.47 -8.71
CA ARG A 131 -3.98 -9.64 -8.11
C ARG A 131 -4.94 -10.52 -7.30
N ALA A 132 -5.17 -10.16 -6.04
CA ALA A 132 -6.21 -10.75 -5.20
C ALA A 132 -7.31 -9.72 -4.93
N SER A 133 -8.58 -10.12 -5.00
CA SER A 133 -9.71 -9.28 -4.61
C SER A 133 -10.17 -9.63 -3.19
N LEU A 134 -10.37 -8.60 -2.37
CA LEU A 134 -10.80 -8.73 -1.00
C LEU A 134 -11.98 -7.79 -0.72
N ALA A 135 -12.79 -8.14 0.28
CA ALA A 135 -13.78 -7.26 0.88
C ALA A 135 -13.51 -7.17 2.37
N PHE A 136 -13.77 -6.00 2.94
CA PHE A 136 -13.71 -5.81 4.38
C PHE A 136 -15.00 -6.33 5.02
N HIS A 137 -14.83 -7.10 6.10
CA HIS A 137 -15.91 -7.54 6.95
C HIS A 137 -15.80 -6.85 8.31
N ASP A 138 -16.93 -6.40 8.84
CA ASP A 138 -17.02 -5.77 10.15
C ASP A 138 -16.79 -6.77 11.31
N ASP A 139 -16.93 -6.29 12.54
CA ASP A 139 -16.79 -7.07 13.78
C ASP A 139 -17.81 -8.20 13.91
N LYS A 140 -18.96 -8.07 13.25
CA LYS A 140 -20.06 -9.03 13.17
C LYS A 140 -19.97 -9.94 11.94
N ASP A 141 -18.86 -9.87 11.22
CA ASP A 141 -18.58 -10.66 10.02
C ASP A 141 -19.46 -10.30 8.80
N HIS A 142 -20.16 -9.17 8.82
CA HIS A 142 -20.93 -8.69 7.67
C HIS A 142 -19.99 -8.09 6.63
N LYS A 143 -20.23 -8.42 5.36
CA LYS A 143 -19.52 -7.82 4.23
C LYS A 143 -19.90 -6.34 4.12
N THR A 144 -18.89 -5.47 4.04
CA THR A 144 -19.06 -4.03 3.80
C THR A 144 -18.84 -3.68 2.32
N GLU A 145 -19.05 -2.41 1.96
CA GLU A 145 -18.80 -1.89 0.61
C GLU A 145 -17.30 -1.68 0.30
N TRP A 146 -16.45 -1.68 1.33
CA TRP A 146 -15.01 -1.54 1.16
C TRP A 146 -14.43 -2.76 0.47
N LEU A 147 -13.90 -2.56 -0.74
CA LEU A 147 -13.19 -3.58 -1.48
C LEU A 147 -11.70 -3.30 -1.48
N MET A 148 -10.94 -4.30 -1.90
CA MET A 148 -9.51 -4.16 -2.05
C MET A 148 -8.99 -5.00 -3.21
N TYR A 149 -8.07 -4.44 -3.99
CA TYR A 149 -7.20 -5.24 -4.87
C TYR A 149 -5.77 -5.21 -4.33
N GLU A 150 -5.29 -6.40 -3.95
CA GLU A 150 -3.96 -6.65 -3.42
C GLU A 150 -3.08 -7.15 -4.57
N TYR A 151 -2.07 -6.36 -4.96
CA TYR A 151 -1.10 -6.74 -5.99
C TYR A 151 0.21 -7.16 -5.34
N THR A 152 0.74 -8.29 -5.80
CA THR A 152 1.99 -8.87 -5.31
C THR A 152 2.86 -9.27 -6.50
N THR A 153 4.17 -9.14 -6.35
CA THR A 153 5.13 -9.71 -7.28
C THR A 153 5.59 -11.08 -6.76
N ASP A 154 5.72 -12.05 -7.67
CA ASP A 154 6.23 -13.40 -7.39
C ASP A 154 7.73 -13.51 -7.66
N ASP A 155 8.43 -12.39 -7.84
CA ASP A 155 9.83 -12.37 -8.24
C ASP A 155 10.71 -13.06 -7.18
N PRO A 156 11.34 -14.21 -7.53
CA PRO A 156 12.19 -14.96 -6.61
C PRO A 156 13.54 -14.27 -6.35
N GLU A 157 13.95 -13.30 -7.19
CA GLU A 157 15.17 -12.52 -7.03
C GLU A 157 14.99 -11.38 -6.03
N LEU A 158 13.75 -11.01 -5.73
CA LEU A 158 13.45 -10.03 -4.69
C LEU A 158 13.47 -10.73 -3.33
N PRO A 159 14.32 -10.28 -2.38
CA PRO A 159 14.51 -10.99 -1.13
C PRO A 159 13.19 -11.11 -0.38
N PHE A 160 12.80 -12.34 -0.01
CA PHE A 160 11.78 -12.54 1.01
C PHE A 160 12.34 -11.96 2.32
N GLY A 161 11.84 -10.80 2.72
CA GLY A 161 12.34 -10.03 3.86
C GLY A 161 12.71 -10.87 5.07
N SER A 162 14.00 -11.07 5.28
CA SER A 162 14.56 -11.57 6.53
C SER A 162 14.84 -10.37 7.42
N GLY A 163 13.77 -9.86 8.05
CA GLY A 163 13.85 -8.68 8.91
C GLY A 163 13.75 -7.36 8.14
N GLN A 164 12.80 -6.55 8.57
CA GLN A 164 12.56 -5.15 8.19
C GLN A 164 12.11 -4.83 6.75
N ASN A 165 12.37 -5.66 5.74
CA ASN A 165 11.90 -5.41 4.36
C ASN A 165 10.95 -6.51 3.86
N GLY A 166 9.78 -6.64 4.48
CA GLY A 166 8.73 -7.54 4.00
C GLY A 166 8.22 -7.07 2.64
N ASN A 167 8.05 -7.99 1.68
CA ASN A 167 7.58 -7.71 0.32
C ASN A 167 6.49 -6.64 0.35
N GLU A 168 6.67 -5.52 -0.32
CA GLU A 168 5.63 -4.49 -0.35
C GLU A 168 4.46 -4.97 -1.20
N VAL A 169 3.27 -4.47 -0.89
CA VAL A 169 2.01 -4.86 -1.50
C VAL A 169 1.28 -3.59 -1.87
N TYR A 170 0.81 -3.54 -3.11
CA TYR A 170 -0.07 -2.47 -3.54
C TYR A 170 -1.46 -2.85 -3.14
N ILE A 171 -2.08 -1.96 -2.41
CA ILE A 171 -3.44 -2.13 -1.96
C ILE A 171 -4.25 -0.98 -2.53
N TYR A 172 -5.06 -1.34 -3.52
CA TYR A 172 -6.11 -0.51 -4.06
C TYR A 172 -7.35 -0.65 -3.18
N MET A 173 -7.98 0.45 -2.78
CA MET A 173 -9.33 0.44 -2.21
C MET A 173 -10.24 1.33 -3.07
N PRO A 174 -11.37 0.83 -3.60
CA PRO A 174 -12.43 1.66 -4.15
C PRO A 174 -13.38 2.21 -3.06
#